data_AF-A0A4V6Q396-F1
#
_entry.id   AF-A0A4V6Q396-F1
#
_cell.length_a   1.000
_cell.length_b   1.000
_cell.length_c   1.000
_cell.angle_alpha   90.00
_cell.angle_beta   90.00
_cell.angle_gamma   90.00
#
_symmetry.space_group_name_H-M   'P 1'
#
loop_
_entity.id
_entity.type
_entity.pdbx_description
1 polymer ?
#
loop_
_entity_poly.entity_id
_entity_poly.type
_entity_poly.pdbx_seq_one_letter_code
_entity_poly.pdbx_strand_id
1 'polypeptide(L)'
;MSKEPTKSNREASVSLVWNEDQRSLSIEEVEGSRVISKAVGHTQTVAGLIKQLATLGSYGKAVDEDATNFVLGYVEAMKPRDATEALLLAQMGAAHQATMMMARRLNHVENIPQQDAAERALNKLARTFSTQVETLKRYRSTGKQVVRVERVNVESGGQAIVGDVSHGGRAEHEK
;
A
#
# COMPACT_ATOMS: atom_id res chain seq x y z
N MET A 1 -42.37 4.00 20.26
CA MET A 1 -41.17 3.16 20.07
C MET A 1 -40.32 3.79 18.99
N SER A 2 -39.30 4.55 19.39
CA SER A 2 -38.29 5.11 18.46
C SER A 2 -37.51 3.95 17.84
N LYS A 3 -37.52 3.87 16.51
CA LYS A 3 -36.55 3.04 15.78
C LYS A 3 -35.19 3.74 15.89
N GLU A 4 -34.20 3.05 16.46
CA GLU A 4 -32.80 3.46 16.35
C GLU A 4 -32.44 3.60 14.86
N PRO A 5 -31.69 4.63 14.45
CA PRO A 5 -31.21 4.72 13.09
C PRO A 5 -30.15 3.63 12.89
N THR A 6 -30.45 2.70 12.01
CA THR A 6 -29.50 1.72 11.47
C THR A 6 -28.25 2.45 11.00
N LYS A 7 -27.11 2.19 11.65
CA LYS A 7 -25.79 2.68 11.22
C LYS A 7 -25.53 2.17 9.80
N SER A 8 -25.79 3.01 8.82
CA SER A 8 -25.48 2.77 7.42
C SER A 8 -23.97 2.60 7.29
N ASN A 9 -23.52 1.38 6.99
CA ASN A 9 -22.13 1.08 6.62
C ASN A 9 -21.91 1.56 5.18
N ARG A 10 -21.93 2.88 4.96
CA ARG A 10 -21.64 3.51 3.66
C ARG A 10 -20.14 3.40 3.40
N GLU A 11 -19.78 2.88 2.22
CA GLU A 11 -18.40 2.82 1.74
C GLU A 11 -17.82 4.23 1.58
N ALA A 12 -16.49 4.37 1.73
CA ALA A 12 -15.81 5.64 1.53
C ALA A 12 -16.06 6.16 0.12
N SER A 13 -16.80 7.26 0.03
CA SER A 13 -17.07 7.96 -1.22
C SER A 13 -16.90 9.46 -1.00
N VAL A 14 -16.37 10.11 -2.02
CA VAL A 14 -16.14 11.53 -2.07
C VAL A 14 -16.86 12.08 -3.29
N SER A 15 -17.59 13.18 -3.10
CA SER A 15 -18.08 14.00 -4.21
C SER A 15 -17.17 15.21 -4.40
N LEU A 16 -16.65 15.36 -5.62
CA LEU A 16 -15.68 16.39 -5.97
C LEU A 16 -16.33 17.44 -6.85
N VAL A 17 -16.40 18.68 -6.35
CA VAL A 17 -16.94 19.81 -7.10
C VAL A 17 -15.85 20.82 -7.37
N TRP A 18 -15.73 21.21 -8.65
CA TRP A 18 -14.92 22.35 -9.02
C TRP A 18 -15.65 23.62 -8.59
N ASN A 19 -14.96 24.47 -7.85
CA ASN A 19 -15.49 25.79 -7.51
C ASN A 19 -15.61 26.64 -8.80
N GLU A 20 -16.42 27.70 -8.73
CA GLU A 20 -16.72 28.58 -9.87
C GLU A 20 -15.48 29.16 -10.55
N ASP A 21 -14.35 29.23 -9.84
CA ASP A 21 -13.07 29.70 -10.35
C ASP A 21 -12.30 28.67 -11.21
N GLN A 22 -12.79 27.42 -11.29
CA GLN A 22 -12.12 26.24 -11.87
C GLN A 22 -10.66 26.05 -11.42
N ARG A 23 -10.28 26.67 -10.31
CA ARG A 23 -8.92 26.68 -9.75
C ARG A 23 -8.86 26.03 -8.39
N SER A 24 -10.00 25.92 -7.71
CA SER A 24 -10.11 25.28 -6.42
C SER A 24 -11.13 24.14 -6.45
N LEU A 25 -10.76 23.04 -5.78
CA LEU A 25 -11.58 21.84 -5.63
C LEU A 25 -12.20 21.85 -4.24
N SER A 26 -13.52 21.83 -4.16
CA SER A 26 -14.25 21.59 -2.92
C SER A 26 -14.58 20.11 -2.80
N ILE A 27 -14.49 19.62 -1.57
CA ILE A 27 -14.96 18.29 -1.18
C ILE A 27 -16.32 18.54 -0.53
N GLU A 28 -17.40 18.15 -1.20
CA GLU A 28 -18.75 18.43 -0.70
C GLU A 28 -19.16 17.44 0.39
N GLU A 29 -18.82 16.16 0.21
CA GLU A 29 -19.13 15.12 1.19
C GLU A 29 -18.05 14.03 1.17
N VAL A 30 -17.70 13.54 2.36
CA VAL A 30 -16.82 12.37 2.53
C VAL A 30 -17.59 11.35 3.36
N GLU A 31 -18.51 10.64 2.74
CA GLU A 31 -19.16 9.51 3.40
C GLU A 31 -18.16 8.37 3.60
N GLY A 32 -18.36 7.52 4.60
CA GLY A 32 -17.53 6.32 4.82
C GLY A 32 -16.08 6.53 5.24
N SER A 33 -15.52 7.75 5.22
CA SER A 33 -14.12 7.99 5.67
C SER A 33 -13.86 7.78 7.16
N ARG A 34 -14.84 7.27 7.94
CA ARG A 34 -14.71 7.11 9.39
C ARG A 34 -13.52 6.23 9.77
N VAL A 35 -13.21 5.22 8.98
CA VAL A 35 -12.05 4.33 9.21
C VAL A 35 -10.74 5.09 9.02
N ILE A 36 -10.60 5.79 7.89
CA ILE A 36 -9.42 6.59 7.56
C ILE A 36 -9.23 7.73 8.56
N SER A 37 -10.32 8.46 8.85
CA SER A 37 -10.35 9.56 9.82
C SER A 37 -9.94 9.11 11.21
N LYS A 38 -10.43 7.94 11.65
CA LYS A 38 -10.05 7.36 12.95
C LYS A 38 -8.59 6.95 12.99
N ALA A 39 -8.06 6.35 11.92
CA ALA A 39 -6.67 5.91 11.86
C ALA A 39 -5.69 7.09 11.80
N VAL A 40 -6.01 8.12 11.01
CA VAL A 40 -5.15 9.28 10.83
C VAL A 40 -5.21 10.22 12.04
N GLY A 41 -6.38 10.40 12.65
CA GLY A 41 -6.57 11.22 13.85
C GLY A 41 -6.43 12.73 13.65
N HIS A 42 -6.10 13.20 12.44
CA HIS A 42 -5.90 14.61 12.11
C HIS A 42 -6.66 15.01 10.84
N THR A 43 -7.69 15.83 10.98
CA THR A 43 -8.64 16.18 9.90
C THR A 43 -7.97 16.81 8.69
N GLN A 44 -6.97 17.70 8.89
CA GLN A 44 -6.27 18.33 7.76
C GLN A 44 -5.45 17.32 6.95
N THR A 45 -4.92 16.29 7.61
CA THR A 45 -4.15 15.24 6.94
C THR A 45 -5.07 14.38 6.08
N VAL A 46 -6.27 14.04 6.60
CA VAL A 46 -7.29 13.31 5.82
C VAL A 46 -7.74 14.14 4.61
N ALA A 47 -8.08 15.41 4.82
CA ALA A 47 -8.49 16.29 3.74
C ALA A 47 -7.37 16.50 2.70
N GLY A 48 -6.13 16.66 3.15
CA GLY A 48 -4.95 16.76 2.28
C GLY A 48 -4.74 15.51 1.45
N LEU A 49 -4.87 14.33 2.07
CA LEU A 49 -4.78 13.05 1.37
C LEU A 49 -5.85 12.90 0.29
N ILE A 50 -7.12 13.19 0.60
CA ILE A 50 -8.22 13.12 -0.37
C ILE A 50 -7.97 14.08 -1.54
N LYS A 51 -7.55 15.32 -1.26
CA LYS A 51 -7.21 16.30 -2.31
C LYS A 51 -6.07 15.81 -3.19
N GLN A 52 -5.02 15.24 -2.61
CA GLN A 52 -3.90 14.69 -3.37
C GLN A 52 -4.36 13.56 -4.29
N LEU A 53 -5.18 12.64 -3.81
CA LEU A 53 -5.75 11.56 -4.62
C LEU A 53 -6.66 12.10 -5.74
N ALA A 54 -7.52 13.06 -5.44
CA ALA A 54 -8.36 13.73 -6.41
C ALA A 54 -7.57 14.34 -7.57
N THR A 55 -6.47 15.01 -7.25
CA THR A 55 -5.61 15.67 -8.25
C THR A 55 -4.74 14.72 -9.07
N LEU A 56 -4.67 13.42 -8.74
CA LEU A 56 -3.99 12.46 -9.60
C LEU A 56 -4.71 12.34 -10.96
N GLY A 57 -6.04 12.43 -10.93
CA GLY A 57 -6.89 12.35 -12.10
C GLY A 57 -6.76 11.03 -12.87
N SER A 58 -7.53 10.95 -13.95
CA SER A 58 -7.38 9.90 -14.97
C SER A 58 -6.82 10.52 -16.25
N TYR A 59 -6.45 9.69 -17.22
CA TYR A 59 -6.03 10.18 -18.53
C TYR A 59 -7.07 11.17 -19.10
N GLY A 60 -6.62 12.40 -19.38
CA GLY A 60 -7.45 13.47 -19.94
C GLY A 60 -8.34 14.20 -18.93
N LYS A 61 -8.28 13.88 -17.63
CA LYS A 61 -9.05 14.56 -16.58
C LYS A 61 -8.13 15.07 -15.47
N ALA A 62 -8.27 16.34 -15.11
CA ALA A 62 -7.51 16.93 -13.99
C ALA A 62 -7.92 16.35 -12.62
N VAL A 63 -9.18 15.93 -12.50
CA VAL A 63 -9.74 15.27 -11.33
C VAL A 63 -10.66 14.14 -11.80
N ASP A 64 -10.63 13.02 -11.08
CA ASP A 64 -11.50 11.87 -11.36
C ASP A 64 -12.03 11.27 -10.05
N GLU A 65 -13.33 11.44 -9.85
CA GLU A 65 -14.05 10.99 -8.65
C GLU A 65 -14.01 9.47 -8.50
N ASP A 66 -14.27 8.72 -9.58
CA ASP A 66 -14.25 7.25 -9.56
C ASP A 66 -12.86 6.73 -9.22
N ALA A 67 -11.83 7.32 -9.82
CA ALA A 67 -10.44 6.96 -9.53
C ALA A 67 -10.06 7.27 -8.07
N THR A 68 -10.57 8.37 -7.53
CA THR A 68 -10.34 8.75 -6.12
C THR A 68 -11.04 7.79 -5.18
N ASN A 69 -12.31 7.49 -5.44
CA ASN A 69 -13.14 6.58 -4.64
C ASN A 69 -12.59 5.15 -4.66
N PHE A 70 -12.02 4.70 -5.79
CA PHE A 70 -11.31 3.42 -5.85
C PHE A 70 -10.16 3.34 -4.84
N VAL A 71 -9.30 4.36 -4.78
CA VAL A 71 -8.16 4.35 -3.84
C VAL A 71 -8.64 4.48 -2.39
N LEU A 72 -9.63 5.35 -2.14
CA LEU A 72 -10.19 5.51 -0.79
C LEU A 72 -10.86 4.22 -0.29
N GLY A 73 -11.63 3.54 -1.14
CA GLY A 73 -12.21 2.24 -0.84
C GLY A 73 -11.15 1.18 -0.56
N TYR A 74 -10.04 1.17 -1.32
CA TYR A 74 -8.90 0.29 -1.04
C TYR A 74 -8.28 0.57 0.34
N VAL A 75 -8.01 1.85 0.66
CA VAL A 75 -7.45 2.24 1.97
C VAL A 75 -8.39 1.83 3.09
N GLU A 76 -9.69 2.08 2.96
CA GLU A 76 -10.69 1.69 3.94
C GLU A 76 -10.75 0.17 4.14
N ALA A 77 -10.79 -0.60 3.05
CA ALA A 77 -10.81 -2.07 3.09
C ALA A 77 -9.59 -2.64 3.81
N MET A 78 -8.44 -1.98 3.67
CA MET A 78 -7.18 -2.36 4.31
C MET A 78 -7.10 -2.01 5.80
N LYS A 79 -8.03 -1.20 6.32
CA LYS A 79 -8.16 -0.83 7.74
C LYS A 79 -6.83 -0.32 8.34
N PRO A 80 -6.35 0.87 7.93
CA PRO A 80 -5.11 1.44 8.45
C PRO A 80 -5.12 1.51 9.97
N ARG A 81 -3.98 1.22 10.59
CA ARG A 81 -3.81 1.29 12.06
C ARG A 81 -3.47 2.70 12.55
N ASP A 82 -2.83 3.49 11.70
CA ASP A 82 -2.36 4.84 11.98
C ASP A 82 -2.23 5.66 10.68
N ALA A 83 -1.81 6.92 10.82
CA ALA A 83 -1.59 7.83 9.70
C ALA A 83 -0.54 7.33 8.69
N THR A 84 0.51 6.65 9.14
CA THR A 84 1.58 6.15 8.26
C THR A 84 1.06 5.03 7.38
N GLU A 85 0.31 4.08 7.95
CA GLU A 85 -0.37 3.06 7.15
C GLU A 85 -1.33 3.68 6.14
N ALA A 86 -2.13 4.69 6.53
CA ALA A 86 -3.07 5.34 5.63
C ALA A 86 -2.37 5.97 4.42
N LEU A 87 -1.25 6.66 4.63
CA LEU A 87 -0.45 7.25 3.55
C LEU A 87 0.19 6.17 2.66
N LEU A 88 0.76 5.12 3.25
CA LEU A 88 1.36 4.02 2.48
C LEU A 88 0.31 3.30 1.63
N LEU A 89 -0.87 3.01 2.19
CA LEU A 89 -1.96 2.35 1.47
C LEU A 89 -2.49 3.24 0.33
N ALA A 90 -2.61 4.54 0.54
CA ALA A 90 -3.00 5.45 -0.53
C ALA A 90 -1.97 5.47 -1.68
N GLN A 91 -0.68 5.50 -1.34
CA GLN A 91 0.40 5.40 -2.31
C GLN A 91 0.36 4.07 -3.08
N MET A 92 0.02 2.96 -2.41
CA MET A 92 -0.15 1.65 -3.06
C MET A 92 -1.31 1.64 -4.05
N GLY A 93 -2.46 2.22 -3.69
CA GLY A 93 -3.61 2.35 -4.59
C GLY A 93 -3.28 3.19 -5.83
N ALA A 94 -2.62 4.34 -5.63
CA ALA A 94 -2.17 5.19 -6.73
C ALA A 94 -1.13 4.49 -7.63
N ALA A 95 -0.17 3.76 -7.05
CA ALA A 95 0.82 2.99 -7.80
C ALA A 95 0.15 1.88 -8.63
N HIS A 96 -0.88 1.23 -8.09
CA HIS A 96 -1.68 0.24 -8.82
C HIS A 96 -2.40 0.87 -10.02
N GLN A 97 -3.09 2.00 -9.83
CA GLN A 97 -3.75 2.71 -10.94
C GLN A 97 -2.76 3.12 -12.03
N ALA A 98 -1.61 3.66 -11.66
CA ALA A 98 -0.56 4.00 -12.61
C ALA A 98 -0.05 2.77 -13.37
N THR A 99 0.08 1.63 -12.69
CA THR A 99 0.45 0.34 -13.31
C THR A 99 -0.59 -0.08 -14.36
N MET A 100 -1.88 -0.01 -14.02
CA MET A 100 -2.97 -0.35 -14.94
C MET A 100 -3.05 0.62 -16.14
N MET A 101 -2.76 1.91 -15.92
CA MET A 101 -2.65 2.89 -17.00
C MET A 101 -1.48 2.56 -17.94
N MET A 102 -0.31 2.18 -17.41
CA MET A 102 0.82 1.79 -18.25
C MET A 102 0.55 0.49 -19.00
N ALA A 103 -0.12 -0.48 -18.39
CA ALA A 103 -0.56 -1.71 -19.07
C ALA A 103 -1.50 -1.39 -20.24
N ARG A 104 -2.49 -0.51 -20.03
CA ARG A 104 -3.35 -0.03 -21.12
C ARG A 104 -2.54 0.63 -22.22
N ARG A 105 -1.61 1.54 -21.90
CA ARG A 105 -0.75 2.19 -22.90
C ARG A 105 0.08 1.17 -23.69
N LEU A 106 0.65 0.18 -23.01
CA LEU A 106 1.44 -0.88 -23.63
C LEU A 106 0.63 -1.69 -24.65
N ASN A 107 -0.65 -1.94 -24.39
CA ASN A 107 -1.54 -2.65 -25.32
C ASN A 107 -1.94 -1.83 -26.57
N HIS A 108 -1.66 -0.53 -26.61
CA HIS A 108 -2.08 0.39 -27.67
C HIS A 108 -0.91 1.15 -28.31
N VAL A 109 0.30 0.61 -28.23
CA VAL A 109 1.49 1.26 -28.80
C VAL A 109 1.52 1.12 -30.32
N GLU A 110 1.96 2.18 -30.99
CA GLU A 110 2.08 2.22 -32.45
C GLU A 110 3.54 2.09 -32.93
N ASN A 111 4.49 2.20 -31.99
CA ASN A 111 5.91 2.15 -32.28
C ASN A 111 6.72 1.64 -31.08
N ILE A 112 7.95 1.20 -31.37
CA ILE A 112 8.88 0.63 -30.38
C ILE A 112 9.21 1.61 -29.24
N PRO A 113 9.48 2.92 -29.46
CA PRO A 113 9.73 3.85 -28.35
C PRO A 113 8.58 3.96 -27.34
N GLN A 114 7.32 3.96 -27.80
CA GLN A 114 6.17 3.94 -26.92
C GLN A 114 6.07 2.63 -26.13
N GLN A 115 6.34 1.50 -26.80
CA GLN A 115 6.38 0.17 -26.17
C GLN A 115 7.40 0.14 -25.03
N ASP A 116 8.65 0.53 -25.32
CA ASP A 116 9.74 0.56 -24.34
C ASP A 116 9.43 1.47 -23.16
N ALA A 117 8.84 2.64 -23.40
CA ALA A 117 8.50 3.58 -22.32
C ALA A 117 7.40 3.02 -21.40
N ALA A 118 6.33 2.46 -21.97
CA ALA A 118 5.21 1.91 -21.20
C ALA A 118 5.60 0.63 -20.44
N GLU A 119 6.34 -0.27 -21.09
CA GLU A 119 6.86 -1.51 -20.48
C GLU A 119 7.77 -1.19 -19.28
N ARG A 120 8.73 -0.27 -19.45
CA ARG A 120 9.66 0.09 -18.37
C ARG A 120 8.94 0.73 -17.19
N ALA A 121 7.97 1.61 -17.45
CA ALA A 121 7.21 2.27 -16.41
C ALA A 121 6.34 1.26 -15.63
N LEU A 122 5.63 0.38 -16.35
CA LEU A 122 4.85 -0.70 -15.77
C LEU A 122 5.71 -1.58 -14.86
N ASN A 123 6.85 -2.06 -15.37
CA ASN A 123 7.73 -2.95 -14.62
C ASN A 123 8.33 -2.28 -13.37
N LYS A 124 8.64 -0.98 -13.41
CA LYS A 124 9.08 -0.24 -12.23
C LYS A 124 7.98 -0.15 -11.18
N LEU A 125 6.77 0.25 -11.59
CA LEU A 125 5.63 0.40 -10.67
C LEU A 125 5.21 -0.94 -10.04
N ALA A 126 5.21 -2.02 -10.82
CA ALA A 126 4.93 -3.37 -10.32
C ALA A 126 5.94 -3.80 -9.24
N ARG A 127 7.25 -3.56 -9.45
CA ARG A 127 8.27 -3.83 -8.42
C ARG A 127 8.12 -2.95 -7.19
N THR A 128 7.77 -1.68 -7.37
CA THR A 128 7.46 -0.77 -6.25
C THR A 128 6.28 -1.30 -5.44
N PHE A 129 5.20 -1.74 -6.10
CA PHE A 129 4.03 -2.31 -5.42
C PHE A 129 4.39 -3.54 -4.58
N SER A 130 5.15 -4.49 -5.12
CA SER A 130 5.64 -5.64 -4.35
C SER A 130 6.48 -5.22 -3.13
N THR A 131 7.34 -4.20 -3.30
CA THR A 131 8.14 -3.64 -2.20
C THR A 131 7.26 -2.99 -1.12
N GLN A 132 6.21 -2.29 -1.52
CA GLN A 132 5.25 -1.68 -0.60
C GLN A 132 4.46 -2.73 0.17
N VAL A 133 4.06 -3.85 -0.47
CA VAL A 133 3.41 -4.99 0.20
C VAL A 133 4.31 -5.56 1.29
N GLU A 134 5.60 -5.82 0.99
CA GLU A 134 6.55 -6.29 1.99
C GLU A 134 6.80 -5.26 3.10
N THR A 135 6.83 -3.97 2.75
CA THR A 135 6.96 -2.87 3.71
C THR A 135 5.75 -2.81 4.65
N LEU A 136 4.52 -2.92 4.13
CA LEU A 136 3.30 -2.97 4.93
C LEU A 136 3.29 -4.20 5.85
N LYS A 137 3.67 -5.38 5.31
CA LYS A 137 3.76 -6.61 6.10
C LYS A 137 4.74 -6.47 7.26
N ARG A 138 5.92 -5.89 7.01
CA ARG A 138 6.92 -5.60 8.05
C ARG A 138 6.42 -4.56 9.05
N TYR A 139 5.82 -3.47 8.59
CA TYR A 139 5.26 -2.42 9.45
C TYR A 139 4.18 -2.97 10.39
N ARG A 140 3.35 -3.89 9.87
CA ARG A 140 2.30 -4.56 10.65
C ARG A 140 2.81 -5.66 11.58
N SER A 141 4.01 -6.16 11.35
CA SER A 141 4.62 -7.17 12.19
C SER A 141 5.11 -6.53 13.49
N THR A 142 4.71 -7.07 14.64
CA THR A 142 5.01 -6.48 15.96
C THR A 142 6.44 -6.77 16.43
N GLY A 143 7.39 -6.98 15.52
CA GLY A 143 8.82 -7.18 15.85
C GLY A 143 9.11 -8.35 16.79
N LYS A 144 8.17 -9.27 17.04
CA LYS A 144 8.39 -10.43 17.90
C LYS A 144 9.28 -11.44 17.16
N GLN A 145 10.59 -11.23 17.20
CA GLN A 145 11.52 -12.34 17.11
C GLN A 145 11.26 -13.19 18.36
N VAL A 146 10.51 -14.28 18.20
CA VAL A 146 10.30 -15.24 19.28
C VAL A 146 11.64 -15.93 19.53
N VAL A 147 12.45 -15.36 20.42
CA VAL A 147 13.65 -16.03 20.94
C VAL A 147 13.17 -17.10 21.89
N ARG A 148 13.06 -18.35 21.41
CA ARG A 148 12.79 -19.51 22.27
C ARG A 148 14.08 -19.84 23.00
N VAL A 149 14.14 -19.51 24.28
CA VAL A 149 15.28 -19.89 25.14
C VAL A 149 15.10 -21.35 25.53
N GLU A 150 15.90 -22.22 24.93
CA GLU A 150 16.07 -23.61 25.35
C GLU A 150 17.40 -23.71 26.11
N ARG A 151 17.35 -24.19 27.35
CA ARG A 151 18.58 -24.47 28.11
C ARG A 151 19.16 -25.79 27.58
N VAL A 152 20.29 -25.72 26.91
CA VAL A 152 21.11 -26.88 26.58
C VAL A 152 22.09 -27.09 27.72
N ASN A 153 22.08 -28.28 28.32
CA ASN A 153 23.07 -28.65 29.33
C ASN A 153 24.20 -29.43 28.65
N VAL A 154 25.44 -28.98 28.81
CA VAL A 154 26.62 -29.66 28.25
C VAL A 154 27.36 -30.30 29.42
N GLU A 155 27.44 -31.63 29.41
CA GLU A 155 28.15 -32.38 30.44
C GLU A 155 29.67 -32.33 30.24
N SER A 156 30.41 -32.72 31.28
CA SER A 156 31.88 -32.78 31.26
C SER A 156 32.37 -33.63 30.08
N GLY A 157 33.13 -33.01 29.16
CA GLY A 157 33.65 -33.65 27.95
C GLY A 157 32.81 -33.43 26.68
N GLY A 158 31.62 -32.80 26.76
CA GLY A 158 30.83 -32.41 25.59
C GLY A 158 31.23 -31.05 25.02
N GLN A 159 31.15 -30.88 23.69
CA GLN A 159 31.26 -29.59 23.02
C GLN A 159 30.01 -29.32 22.20
N ALA A 160 29.43 -28.12 22.35
CA ALA A 160 28.30 -27.66 21.57
C ALA A 160 28.73 -26.53 20.63
N ILE A 161 28.32 -26.61 19.36
CA ILE A 161 28.56 -25.58 18.35
C ILE A 161 27.23 -24.86 18.09
N VAL A 162 27.23 -23.52 18.18
CA VAL A 162 26.05 -22.70 17.91
C VAL A 162 26.34 -21.81 16.69
N GLY A 163 25.58 -21.99 15.62
CA GLY A 163 25.76 -21.26 14.36
C GLY A 163 25.33 -22.08 13.15
N ASP A 164 25.49 -21.52 11.96
CA ASP A 164 25.30 -22.23 10.69
C ASP A 164 26.49 -23.19 10.46
N VAL A 165 26.24 -24.50 10.43
CA VAL A 165 27.30 -25.53 10.34
C VAL A 165 27.29 -26.17 8.96
N SER A 166 28.14 -25.66 8.06
CA SER A 166 28.44 -26.31 6.78
C SER A 166 29.56 -27.34 6.95
N HIS A 167 29.25 -28.63 6.82
CA HIS A 167 30.27 -29.69 6.83
C HIS A 167 30.97 -29.75 5.46
N GLY A 168 32.14 -29.13 5.36
CA GLY A 168 33.04 -29.34 4.22
C GLY A 168 33.72 -30.70 4.34
N GLY A 169 33.19 -31.72 3.65
CA GLY A 169 33.79 -33.04 3.59
C GLY A 169 35.20 -32.99 2.99
N ARG A 170 36.21 -33.24 3.82
CA ARG A 170 37.59 -33.45 3.38
C ARG A 170 37.70 -34.88 2.84
N ALA A 171 37.76 -35.01 1.52
CA ALA A 171 38.08 -36.27 0.87
C ALA A 171 39.46 -36.77 1.31
N GLU A 172 39.53 -38.08 1.53
CA GLU A 172 40.65 -38.82 2.09
C GLU A 172 41.90 -38.84 1.21
N HIS A 173 43.02 -39.09 1.89
CA HIS A 173 44.35 -39.44 1.41
C HIS A 173 44.40 -40.32 0.16
N GLU A 174 45.43 -40.11 -0.67
CA GLU A 174 46.17 -41.26 -1.21
C GLU A 174 47.69 -40.99 -1.29
N LYS A 175 48.42 -41.89 -0.60
CA LYS A 175 49.83 -42.32 -0.65
C LYS A 175 50.96 -41.28 -0.55
#